data_AF-A0AAU3KQC4-F1
#
_entry.id   AF-A0AAU3KQC4-F1
#
_cell.length_a   1.000
_cell.length_b   1.000
_cell.length_c   1.000
_cell.angle_alpha   90.00
_cell.angle_beta   90.00
_cell.angle_gamma   90.00
#
_symmetry.space_group_name_H-M   'P 1'
#
loop_
_entity.id
_entity.type
_entity.pdbx_description
1 polymer ?
#
loop_
_entity_poly.entity_id
_entity_poly.type
_entity_poly.pdbx_seq_one_letter_code
_entity_poly.pdbx_strand_id
1 'polypeptide(L)'
;MSGRAPITDFAVTLRVGFEFSDDHLDEKERFVDTDTLDQLLADYAARLSGSPWTELFDHRPTFKYVSRWLHQQLTQHIPQLIYASLENDTIGVVTVNPPVEHRQLTFHGPRSRSA
;
A
#
# COMPACT_ATOMS: atom_id res chain seq x y z
N MET A 1 -11.45 10.58 -37.49
CA MET A 1 -10.87 9.66 -36.49
C MET A 1 -10.06 10.51 -35.52
N SER A 2 -10.62 10.86 -34.36
CA SER A 2 -9.90 11.67 -33.36
C SER A 2 -8.99 10.74 -32.56
N GLY A 3 -7.71 10.70 -32.93
CA GLY A 3 -6.68 10.01 -32.16
C GLY A 3 -6.55 10.69 -30.79
N ARG A 4 -6.93 9.98 -29.73
CA ARG A 4 -6.70 10.45 -28.36
C ARG A 4 -5.19 10.58 -28.19
N ALA A 5 -4.72 11.77 -27.78
CA ALA A 5 -3.30 11.96 -27.48
C ALA A 5 -2.84 10.87 -26.50
N PRO A 6 -1.65 10.27 -26.68
CA PRO A 6 -1.13 9.29 -25.74
C PRO A 6 -1.12 9.88 -24.34
N ILE A 7 -1.60 9.12 -23.37
CA ILE A 7 -1.51 9.49 -21.96
C ILE A 7 -0.03 9.50 -21.61
N THR A 8 0.50 10.67 -21.26
CA THR A 8 1.92 10.85 -20.93
C THR A 8 2.22 10.48 -19.49
N ASP A 9 1.23 10.59 -18.60
CA ASP A 9 1.42 10.50 -17.16
C ASP A 9 0.30 9.67 -16.52
N PHE A 10 0.67 8.85 -15.54
CA PHE A 10 -0.28 8.10 -14.71
C PHE A 10 -0.34 8.72 -13.32
N ALA A 11 -1.54 9.01 -12.84
CA ALA A 11 -1.77 9.28 -11.43
C ALA A 11 -1.77 7.94 -10.68
N VAL A 12 -0.91 7.83 -9.68
CA VAL A 12 -0.76 6.60 -8.88
C VAL A 12 -0.90 6.92 -7.40
N THR A 13 -1.86 6.28 -6.75
CA THR A 13 -2.05 6.34 -5.30
C THR A 13 -1.42 5.11 -4.65
N LEU A 14 -0.52 5.33 -3.68
CA LEU A 14 0.02 4.30 -2.79
C LEU A 14 -0.89 4.16 -1.57
N ARG A 15 -1.34 2.93 -1.26
CA ARG A 15 -2.02 2.62 0.00
C ARG A 15 -1.32 1.46 0.69
N VAL A 16 -1.38 1.46 2.01
CA VAL A 16 -0.81 0.40 2.85
C VAL A 16 -1.81 0.00 3.91
N GLY A 17 -1.79 -1.27 4.31
CA GLY A 17 -2.63 -1.80 5.38
C GLY A 17 -1.78 -2.40 6.49
N PHE A 18 -2.25 -2.25 7.73
CA PHE A 18 -1.54 -2.67 8.93
C PHE A 18 -2.38 -3.60 9.80
N GLU A 19 -1.74 -4.57 10.44
CA GLU A 19 -2.32 -5.43 11.48
C GLU A 19 -1.69 -5.10 12.82
N PHE A 20 -2.53 -4.71 13.76
CA PHE A 20 -2.14 -4.40 15.12
C PHE A 20 -2.51 -5.57 16.03
N SER A 21 -1.51 -6.14 16.71
CA SER A 21 -1.67 -7.13 17.78
C SER A 21 -0.92 -6.65 19.02
N ASP A 22 -1.24 -7.21 20.19
CA ASP A 22 -0.59 -6.83 21.46
C ASP A 22 0.94 -7.06 21.42
N ASP A 23 1.41 -8.01 20.60
CA ASP A 23 2.84 -8.29 20.37
C ASP A 23 3.55 -7.21 19.54
N HIS A 24 2.81 -6.24 19.00
CA HIS A 24 3.31 -5.19 18.11
C HIS A 24 3.42 -3.81 18.77
N LEU A 25 3.26 -3.73 20.09
CA LEU A 25 3.41 -2.51 20.88
C LEU A 25 4.88 -2.17 21.13
N ASP A 26 5.22 -0.88 21.06
CA ASP A 26 6.53 -0.39 21.52
C ASP A 26 6.63 -0.41 23.06
N GLU A 27 7.81 -0.08 23.59
CA GLU A 27 8.06 0.01 25.05
C GLU A 27 7.15 1.00 25.80
N LYS A 28 6.37 1.81 25.08
CA LYS A 28 5.41 2.80 25.60
C LYS A 28 3.96 2.39 25.34
N GLU A 29 3.70 1.13 25.00
CA GLU A 29 2.37 0.60 24.68
C GLU A 29 1.70 1.31 23.50
N ARG A 30 2.49 1.81 22.54
CA ARG A 30 1.97 2.44 21.33
C ARG A 30 2.13 1.50 20.14
N PHE A 31 1.13 1.50 19.26
CA PHE A 31 1.30 1.04 17.89
C PHE A 31 2.26 1.97 17.13
N VAL A 32 2.71 1.55 15.95
CA VAL A 32 3.70 2.27 15.12
C VAL A 32 3.51 3.80 15.18
N ASP A 33 4.60 4.53 15.37
CA ASP A 33 4.60 5.99 15.33
C ASP A 33 4.08 6.46 13.96
N THR A 34 2.88 7.06 13.96
CA THR A 34 2.17 7.45 12.74
C THR A 34 2.90 8.55 11.99
N ASP A 35 3.64 9.41 12.67
CA ASP A 35 4.40 10.49 12.03
C ASP A 35 5.63 9.92 11.31
N THR A 36 6.32 8.98 11.96
CA THR A 36 7.42 8.24 11.34
C THR A 36 6.93 7.42 10.14
N LEU A 37 5.76 6.81 10.24
CA LEU A 37 5.15 6.07 9.15
C LEU A 37 4.78 6.98 7.96
N ASP A 38 4.15 8.13 8.21
CA ASP A 38 3.77 9.08 7.18
C ASP A 38 5.00 9.58 6.42
N GLN A 39 6.06 9.95 7.13
CA GLN A 39 7.32 10.37 6.52
C GLN A 39 7.94 9.25 5.66
N LEU A 40 7.96 8.01 6.16
CA LEU A 40 8.48 6.88 5.42
C LEU A 40 7.72 6.66 4.11
N LEU A 41 6.39 6.70 4.15
CA LEU A 41 5.54 6.55 2.96
C LEU A 41 5.75 7.72 1.98
N ALA A 42 5.88 8.95 2.49
CA ALA A 42 6.17 10.13 1.70
C ALA A 42 7.51 10.01 0.96
N ASP A 43 8.55 9.48 1.61
CA ASP A 43 9.87 9.27 0.99
C ASP A 43 9.81 8.26 -0.16
N TYR A 44 9.10 7.15 0.01
CA TYR A 44 8.88 6.17 -1.06
C TYR A 44 8.04 6.74 -2.21
N ALA A 45 7.00 7.51 -1.89
CA ALA A 45 6.19 8.19 -2.90
C ALA A 45 7.04 9.19 -3.70
N ALA A 46 7.84 10.02 -3.02
CA ALA A 46 8.74 10.98 -3.65
C ALA A 46 9.77 10.30 -4.55
N ARG A 47 10.36 9.19 -4.11
CA ARG A 47 11.28 8.38 -4.92
C ARG A 47 10.61 7.85 -6.18
N LEU A 48 9.40 7.31 -6.07
CA LEU A 48 8.66 6.75 -7.21
C LEU A 48 8.14 7.81 -8.19
N SER A 49 7.89 9.03 -7.72
CA SER A 49 7.48 10.16 -8.57
C SER A 49 8.66 10.94 -9.15
N GLY A 50 9.84 10.87 -8.53
CA GLY A 50 11.00 11.68 -8.88
C GLY A 50 11.75 11.22 -10.13
N SER A 51 11.53 9.99 -10.60
CA SER A 51 12.19 9.46 -11.80
C SER A 51 11.33 8.41 -12.50
N PRO A 52 11.47 8.22 -13.82
CA PRO A 52 10.84 7.11 -14.53
C PRO A 52 11.19 5.78 -13.87
N TRP A 53 10.21 4.90 -13.70
CA TRP A 53 10.44 3.61 -13.05
C TRP A 53 11.49 2.75 -13.78
N THR A 54 11.68 2.96 -15.08
CA THR A 54 12.72 2.28 -15.87
C THR A 54 14.14 2.67 -15.47
N GLU A 55 14.31 3.77 -14.75
CA GLU A 55 15.59 4.21 -14.19
C GLU A 55 15.77 3.76 -12.73
N LEU A 56 14.67 3.45 -12.04
CA LEU A 56 14.67 3.01 -10.65
C LEU A 56 14.82 1.49 -10.48
N PHE A 57 14.49 0.71 -11.51
CA PHE A 57 14.40 -0.75 -11.44
C PHE A 57 15.11 -1.41 -12.62
N ASP A 58 15.93 -2.43 -12.34
CA ASP A 58 16.70 -3.18 -13.35
C ASP A 58 15.82 -4.07 -14.26
N HIS A 59 14.61 -4.40 -13.80
CA HIS A 59 13.65 -5.20 -14.55
C HIS A 59 12.51 -4.33 -15.07
N ARG A 60 11.83 -4.80 -16.13
CA ARG A 60 10.66 -4.11 -16.70
C ARG A 60 9.65 -3.76 -15.59
N PRO A 61 9.46 -2.46 -15.27
CA PRO A 61 8.71 -2.07 -14.09
C PRO A 61 7.21 -2.18 -14.38
N THR A 62 6.57 -3.18 -13.78
CA THR A 62 5.12 -3.35 -13.78
C THR A 62 4.55 -2.95 -12.43
N PHE A 63 3.28 -2.54 -12.36
CA PHE A 63 2.62 -2.28 -11.07
C PHE A 63 2.75 -3.45 -10.09
N LYS A 64 2.69 -4.69 -10.59
CA LYS A 64 2.89 -5.88 -9.75
C LYS A 64 4.31 -5.94 -9.19
N TYR A 65 5.32 -5.71 -10.02
CA TYR A 65 6.71 -5.69 -9.58
C TYR A 65 6.95 -4.57 -8.56
N VAL A 66 6.47 -3.36 -8.81
CA VAL A 66 6.67 -2.21 -7.92
C VAL A 66 5.91 -2.38 -6.60
N SER A 67 4.66 -2.86 -6.62
CA SER A 67 3.91 -3.17 -5.39
C SER A 67 4.61 -4.23 -4.53
N ARG A 68 5.25 -5.24 -5.16
CA ARG A 68 6.02 -6.26 -4.46
C ARG A 68 7.29 -5.70 -3.86
N TRP A 69 8.01 -4.88 -4.62
CA TRP A 69 9.20 -4.19 -4.13
C TRP A 69 8.85 -3.28 -2.94
N LEU A 70 7.80 -2.45 -3.06
CA LEU A 70 7.31 -1.60 -1.97
C LEU A 70 7.01 -2.41 -0.72
N HIS A 71 6.23 -3.49 -0.85
CA HIS A 71 5.95 -4.37 0.28
C HIS A 71 7.25 -4.89 0.92
N GLN A 72 8.18 -5.41 0.13
CA GLN A 72 9.45 -5.93 0.64
C GLN A 72 10.28 -4.88 1.38
N GLN A 73 10.35 -3.66 0.87
CA GLN A 73 11.08 -2.56 1.52
C GLN A 73 10.36 -2.11 2.80
N LEU A 74 9.04 -1.92 2.74
CA LEU A 74 8.26 -1.42 3.87
C LEU A 74 8.18 -2.43 5.02
N THR A 75 8.09 -3.74 4.75
CA THR A 75 8.09 -4.77 5.81
C THR A 75 9.38 -4.77 6.64
N GLN A 76 10.51 -4.29 6.10
CA GLN A 76 11.76 -4.18 6.86
C GLN A 76 11.69 -3.08 7.94
N HIS A 77 10.81 -2.11 7.78
CA HIS A 77 10.63 -0.97 8.68
C HIS A 77 9.32 -1.03 9.47
N ILE A 78 8.32 -1.74 8.94
CA ILE A 78 6.97 -1.80 9.48
C ILE A 78 6.58 -3.29 9.62
N PRO A 79 6.90 -3.92 10.76
CA PRO A 79 6.55 -5.32 11.02
C PRO A 79 5.05 -5.61 10.90
N GLN A 80 4.21 -4.60 11.18
CA GLN A 80 2.75 -4.67 11.14
C GLN A 80 2.17 -4.59 9.72
N LEU A 81 2.98 -4.42 8.67
CA LEU A 81 2.50 -4.26 7.30
C LEU A 81 1.86 -5.56 6.78
N ILE A 82 0.60 -5.49 6.37
CA ILE A 82 -0.13 -6.61 5.73
C ILE A 82 -0.02 -6.54 4.21
N TYR A 83 -0.15 -5.34 3.65
CA TYR A 83 -0.11 -5.14 2.21
C TYR A 83 0.35 -3.74 1.83
N ALA A 84 0.88 -3.63 0.61
CA ALA A 84 1.04 -2.39 -0.14
C ALA A 84 0.25 -2.50 -1.46
N SER A 85 -0.50 -1.46 -1.80
CA SER A 85 -1.23 -1.37 -3.06
C SER A 85 -0.89 -0.11 -3.84
N LEU A 86 -0.91 -0.25 -5.15
CA LEU A 86 -0.79 0.83 -6.12
C LEU A 86 -2.08 0.88 -6.93
N GLU A 87 -2.77 2.01 -6.85
CA GLU A 87 -3.95 2.31 -7.63
C GLU A 87 -3.55 3.29 -8.73
N ASN A 88 -3.72 2.89 -10.00
CA ASN A 88 -3.58 3.78 -11.13
C ASN A 88 -4.93 4.44 -11.39
N ASP A 89 -5.08 5.67 -10.89
CA ASP A 89 -6.32 6.46 -10.95
C ASP A 89 -6.70 6.81 -12.39
N THR A 90 -5.73 6.84 -13.31
CA THR A 90 -5.95 7.19 -14.71
C THR A 90 -6.63 6.08 -15.52
N ILE A 91 -6.36 4.80 -15.19
CA ILE A 91 -6.94 3.64 -15.90
C ILE A 91 -7.80 2.74 -15.00
N GLY A 92 -7.97 3.09 -13.73
CA GLY A 92 -8.82 2.36 -12.78
C GLY A 92 -8.28 0.97 -12.41
N VAL A 93 -6.95 0.81 -12.37
CA VAL A 93 -6.30 -0.47 -12.05
C VAL A 93 -5.70 -0.44 -10.66
N VAL A 94 -6.14 -1.35 -9.79
CA VAL A 94 -5.55 -1.56 -8.46
C VAL A 94 -4.71 -2.82 -8.45
N THR A 95 -3.47 -2.69 -7.98
CA THR A 95 -2.56 -3.83 -7.79
C THR A 95 -2.15 -3.91 -6.32
N VAL A 96 -2.34 -5.07 -5.69
CA VAL A 96 -2.04 -5.26 -4.26
C VAL A 96 -0.98 -6.35 -4.07
N ASN A 97 -0.10 -6.17 -3.09
CA ASN A 97 0.88 -7.17 -2.70
C ASN A 97 1.17 -7.21 -1.17
N PRO A 98 1.20 -8.42 -0.56
CA PRO A 98 0.71 -9.68 -1.10
C PRO A 98 -0.79 -9.58 -1.50
N PRO A 99 -1.30 -10.48 -2.35
CA PRO A 99 -2.73 -10.55 -2.60
C PRO A 99 -3.46 -10.71 -1.27
N VAL A 100 -4.38 -9.79 -0.96
CA VAL A 100 -5.18 -9.87 0.26
C VAL A 100 -6.38 -10.74 -0.05
N GLU A 101 -6.55 -11.85 0.65
CA GLU A 101 -7.84 -12.53 0.63
C GLU A 101 -8.86 -11.59 1.25
N HIS A 102 -9.97 -11.33 0.55
CA HIS A 102 -11.12 -10.64 1.14
C HIS A 102 -11.68 -11.52 2.26
N ARG A 103 -11.11 -11.44 3.48
CA ARG A 103 -11.82 -11.88 4.67
C ARG A 103 -13.04 -10.97 4.77
N GLN A 104 -14.21 -11.51 4.44
CA GLN A 104 -15.47 -10.90 4.83
C GLN A 104 -15.42 -10.72 6.35
N LEU A 105 -15.19 -9.49 6.80
CA LEU A 105 -15.35 -9.10 8.19
C LEU A 105 -16.82 -9.25 8.51
N THR A 106 -17.20 -10.46 8.95
CA THR A 106 -18.55 -10.73 9.42
C THR A 106 -18.63 -10.10 10.80
N PHE A 107 -19.10 -8.85 10.85
CA PHE A 107 -19.43 -8.19 12.11
C PHE A 107 -20.60 -8.95 12.73
N HIS A 108 -20.29 -9.83 13.68
CA HIS A 108 -21.30 -10.34 14.60
C HIS A 108 -21.65 -9.21 15.58
N GLY A 109 -22.61 -8.38 15.19
CA GLY A 109 -23.25 -7.45 16.12
C GLY A 109 -23.71 -8.18 17.38
N PRO A 110 -23.67 -7.54 18.56
CA PRO A 110 -24.05 -8.17 19.81
C PRO A 110 -25.45 -8.73 19.69
N ARG A 111 -25.62 -10.03 19.93
CA ARG A 111 -26.94 -10.65 20.07
C ARG A 111 -27.63 -10.00 21.25
N SER A 112 -28.52 -9.05 20.99
CA SER A 112 -29.53 -8.61 21.95
C SER A 112 -30.36 -9.83 22.31
N ARG A 113 -30.08 -10.44 23.46
CA ARG A 113 -31.04 -11.30 24.13
C ARG A 113 -32.17 -10.38 24.58
N SER A 114 -33.28 -10.40 23.85
CA SER A 114 -34.54 -9.89 24.37
C SER A 114 -34.96 -10.79 25.54
N ALA A 115 -35.53 -10.13 26.55
CA ALA A 115 -35.93 -10.65 27.85
C ALA A 115 -36.85 -11.87 27.79
#